data_AF-A0AAD9QCF2-F1
#
_entry.id   AF-A0AAD9QCF2-F1
#
_cell.length_a   1.000
_cell.length_b   1.000
_cell.length_c   1.000
_cell.angle_alpha   90.00
_cell.angle_beta   90.00
_cell.angle_gamma   90.00
#
_symmetry.space_group_name_H-M   'P 1'
#
loop_
_entity.id
_entity.type
_entity.pdbx_description
1 polymer ?
#
loop_
_entity_poly.entity_id
_entity_poly.type
_entity_poly.pdbx_seq_one_letter_code
_entity_poly.pdbx_strand_id
1 'polypeptide(L)'
;MTFEAPGYKRNLKQVMDAFDRHCNPKKNDSVERYKFFSRFRNPGEWLEKFITDLKLLATTCNFGDLKDSLVRDRIICGIQDKQRREDLLKDPCLGLQR
;
A
#
# COMPACT_ATOMS: atom_id res chain seq x y z
N MET A 1 52.70 -16.76 5.25
CA MET A 1 51.58 -17.30 4.45
C MET A 1 50.76 -16.09 4.00
N THR A 2 50.99 -15.63 2.78
CA THR A 2 50.34 -14.44 2.22
C THR A 2 48.88 -14.77 1.93
N PHE A 3 47.97 -14.01 2.54
CA PHE A 3 46.56 -14.13 2.25
C PHE A 3 46.27 -13.34 0.97
N GLU A 4 46.35 -14.01 -0.18
CA GLU A 4 45.87 -13.42 -1.42
C GLU A 4 44.35 -13.39 -1.38
N ALA A 5 43.80 -12.23 -1.00
CA ALA A 5 42.39 -11.95 -1.20
C ALA A 5 42.18 -11.68 -2.70
N PRO A 6 41.41 -12.52 -3.43
CA PRO A 6 41.08 -12.21 -4.81
C PRO A 6 40.34 -10.87 -4.81
N GLY A 7 40.83 -9.94 -5.62
CA GLY A 7 40.31 -8.58 -5.73
C GLY A 7 38.84 -8.58 -6.12
N TYR A 8 37.96 -8.69 -5.13
CA TYR A 8 36.53 -8.60 -5.33
C TYR A 8 36.23 -7.13 -5.58
N LYS A 9 36.27 -6.72 -6.86
CA LYS A 9 35.72 -5.45 -7.31
C LYS A 9 34.22 -5.49 -7.07
N ARG A 10 33.80 -5.19 -5.83
CA ARG A 10 32.40 -4.91 -5.52
C ARG A 10 32.04 -3.69 -6.34
N ASN A 11 31.24 -3.89 -7.39
CA ASN A 11 30.70 -2.73 -8.08
C ASN A 11 29.60 -2.11 -7.20
N LEU A 12 29.39 -0.81 -7.33
CA LEU A 12 28.42 -0.08 -6.52
C LEU A 12 27.04 -0.74 -6.58
N LYS A 13 26.65 -1.27 -7.74
CA LYS A 13 25.40 -1.98 -7.94
C LYS A 13 25.25 -3.21 -7.04
N GLN A 14 26.28 -4.04 -6.86
CA GLN A 14 26.24 -5.20 -5.98
C GLN A 14 26.06 -4.80 -4.52
N VAL A 15 26.68 -3.71 -4.09
CA VAL A 15 26.55 -3.18 -2.72
C VAL A 15 25.13 -2.65 -2.49
N MET A 16 24.60 -1.88 -3.44
CA MET A 16 23.23 -1.36 -3.38
C MET A 16 22.20 -2.50 -3.41
N ASP A 17 22.36 -3.49 -4.31
CA ASP A 17 21.47 -4.65 -4.40
C ASP A 17 21.49 -5.51 -3.11
N ALA A 18 22.65 -5.64 -2.46
CA ALA A 18 22.79 -6.36 -1.19
C ALA A 18 22.18 -5.58 -0.02
N PHE A 19 22.39 -4.25 -0.01
CA PHE A 19 21.79 -3.35 0.96
C PHE A 19 20.27 -3.37 0.86
N ASP A 20 19.70 -3.26 -0.35
CA ASP A 20 18.26 -3.35 -0.56
C ASP A 20 17.70 -4.70 -0.13
N ARG A 21 18.35 -5.82 -0.46
CA ARG A 21 17.91 -7.15 0.00
C ARG A 21 17.93 -7.29 1.52
N HIS A 22 18.90 -6.69 2.20
CA HIS A 22 19.07 -6.82 3.64
C HIS A 22 18.19 -5.85 4.42
N CYS A 23 18.12 -4.59 3.98
CA CYS A 23 17.44 -3.50 4.68
C CYS A 23 15.99 -3.30 4.21
N ASN A 24 15.62 -3.83 3.04
CA ASN A 24 14.26 -3.80 2.51
C ASN A 24 13.82 -5.23 2.17
N PRO A 25 13.69 -6.13 3.18
CA PRO A 25 13.19 -7.47 2.94
C PRO A 25 11.86 -7.36 2.19
N LYS A 26 11.70 -8.14 1.11
CA LYS A 26 10.50 -8.12 0.27
C LYS A 26 9.28 -8.13 1.18
N LYS A 27 8.53 -7.02 1.19
CA LYS A 27 7.28 -6.94 1.92
C LYS A 27 6.38 -8.06 1.41
N ASN A 28 5.77 -8.78 2.34
CA ASN A 28 4.81 -9.80 1.98
C ASN A 28 3.55 -9.10 1.47
N ASP A 29 3.37 -9.07 0.16
CA ASP A 29 2.23 -8.44 -0.49
C ASP A 29 0.90 -8.91 0.11
N SER A 30 0.79 -10.19 0.49
CA SER A 30 -0.42 -10.72 1.13
C SER A 30 -0.69 -10.07 2.49
N VAL A 31 0.35 -9.76 3.27
CA VAL A 31 0.21 -9.08 4.57
C VAL A 31 -0.22 -7.63 4.37
N GLU A 32 0.39 -6.92 3.43
CA GLU A 32 0.06 -5.52 3.15
C GLU A 32 -1.37 -5.40 2.59
N ARG A 33 -1.73 -6.27 1.65
CA ARG A 33 -3.09 -6.37 1.10
C ARG A 33 -4.10 -6.75 2.18
N TYR A 34 -3.76 -7.67 3.08
CA TYR A 34 -4.63 -8.01 4.21
C TYR A 34 -4.91 -6.79 5.09
N LYS A 35 -3.89 -5.98 5.43
CA LYS A 35 -4.07 -4.74 6.20
C LYS A 35 -4.98 -3.75 5.47
N PHE A 36 -4.78 -3.57 4.16
CA PHE A 36 -5.62 -2.72 3.33
C PHE A 36 -7.08 -3.18 3.30
N PHE A 37 -7.33 -4.46 3.01
CA PHE A 37 -8.69 -5.00 2.91
C PHE A 37 -9.41 -5.11 4.26
N SER A 38 -8.66 -5.22 5.36
CA SER A 38 -9.19 -5.24 6.72
C SER A 38 -9.41 -3.84 7.32
N ARG A 39 -9.10 -2.76 6.59
CA ARG A 39 -9.33 -1.40 7.06
C ARG A 39 -10.80 -1.00 6.85
N PHE A 40 -11.46 -0.68 7.95
CA PHE A 40 -12.84 -0.15 8.02
C PHE A 40 -12.85 1.14 8.81
N ARG A 41 -13.76 2.06 8.49
CA ARG A 41 -13.90 3.30 9.26
C ARG A 41 -14.35 2.97 10.69
N ASN A 42 -13.64 3.49 11.67
CA ASN A 42 -14.01 3.31 13.07
C ASN A 42 -15.20 4.21 13.46
N PRO A 43 -15.98 3.85 14.49
CA PRO A 43 -16.98 4.75 15.05
C PRO A 43 -16.34 6.08 15.51
N GLY A 44 -16.90 7.22 15.08
CA GLY A 44 -16.38 8.55 15.41
C GLY A 44 -15.11 8.96 14.64
N GLU A 45 -14.60 8.12 13.73
CA GLU A 45 -13.47 8.49 12.89
C GLU A 45 -13.86 9.45 11.76
N TRP A 46 -13.02 10.48 11.56
CA TRP A 46 -13.12 11.41 10.44
C TRP A 46 -12.92 10.69 9.11
N LEU A 47 -13.80 10.96 8.14
CA LEU A 47 -13.76 10.33 6.82
C LEU A 47 -12.42 10.58 6.11
N GLU A 48 -11.88 11.78 6.19
CA GLU A 48 -10.59 12.16 5.59
C GLU A 48 -9.42 11.33 6.12
N LYS A 49 -9.40 11.05 7.42
CA LYS A 49 -8.39 10.20 8.05
C LYS A 49 -8.46 8.78 7.49
N PHE A 50 -9.67 8.22 7.42
CA PHE A 50 -9.89 6.90 6.84
C PHE A 50 -9.44 6.80 5.37
N ILE A 51 -9.76 7.81 4.55
CA ILE A 51 -9.32 7.88 3.15
C ILE A 51 -7.79 7.98 3.06
N THR A 52 -7.17 8.81 3.90
CA THR A 52 -5.71 9.01 3.94
C THR A 52 -5.00 7.70 4.30
N ASP A 53 -5.48 7.00 5.33
CA ASP A 53 -4.91 5.72 5.74
C ASP A 53 -5.01 4.67 4.63
N LEU A 54 -6.14 4.61 3.91
CA LEU A 54 -6.30 3.69 2.77
C LEU A 54 -5.33 4.02 1.63
N LYS A 55 -5.17 5.31 1.28
CA LYS A 55 -4.20 5.75 0.27
C LYS A 55 -2.78 5.37 0.67
N LEU A 56 -2.43 5.50 1.95
CA LEU A 56 -1.12 5.13 2.50
C LEU A 56 -0.89 3.62 2.43
N LEU A 57 -1.84 2.81 2.89
CA LEU A 57 -1.76 1.34 2.85
C LEU A 57 -1.66 0.82 1.41
N ALA A 58 -2.37 1.43 0.46
CA ALA A 58 -2.31 1.04 -0.95
C ALA A 58 -0.90 1.24 -1.57
N THR A 59 -0.05 2.10 -1.01
CA THR A 59 1.31 2.33 -1.52
C THR A 59 2.24 1.13 -1.35
N THR A 60 1.96 0.23 -0.40
CA THR A 60 2.79 -0.95 -0.10
C THR A 60 2.21 -2.25 -0.65
N CYS A 61 1.04 -2.21 -1.28
CA CYS A 61 0.28 -3.40 -1.70
C CYS A 61 0.61 -3.94 -3.11
N ASN A 62 1.47 -3.24 -3.87
CA ASN A 62 1.82 -3.59 -5.25
C ASN A 62 0.58 -3.82 -6.13
N PHE A 63 -0.37 -2.88 -6.12
CA PHE A 63 -1.62 -2.98 -6.90
C PHE A 63 -1.46 -2.57 -8.38
N GLY A 64 -0.35 -1.93 -8.76
CA GLY A 64 -0.16 -1.42 -10.12
C GLY A 64 -1.28 -0.46 -10.53
N ASP A 65 -1.78 -0.62 -11.75
CA ASP A 65 -2.81 0.25 -12.33
C ASP A 65 -4.16 0.17 -11.61
N LEU A 66 -4.39 -0.88 -10.81
CA LEU A 66 -5.64 -1.05 -10.06
C LEU A 66 -5.68 -0.24 -8.76
N LYS A 67 -4.58 0.42 -8.37
CA LYS A 67 -4.46 1.10 -7.07
C LYS A 67 -5.62 2.05 -6.79
N ASP A 68 -5.94 2.94 -7.73
CA ASP A 68 -6.96 3.97 -7.51
C ASP A 68 -8.39 3.39 -7.50
N SER A 69 -8.65 2.38 -8.34
CA SER A 69 -9.93 1.65 -8.34
C SER A 69 -10.14 0.92 -7.01
N LEU A 70 -9.13 0.19 -6.54
CA LEU A 70 -9.23 -0.58 -5.29
C LEU A 70 -9.36 0.33 -4.07
N VAL A 71 -8.68 1.48 -4.04
CA VAL A 71 -8.85 2.48 -2.97
C VAL A 71 -10.30 2.97 -2.95
N ARG A 72 -10.88 3.29 -4.10
CA ARG A 72 -12.28 3.73 -4.22
C ARG A 72 -13.25 2.66 -3.73
N ASP A 73 -13.11 1.43 -4.22
CA ASP A 73 -13.96 0.31 -3.83
C ASP A 73 -13.87 0.04 -2.33
N ARG A 74 -12.67 0.14 -1.76
CA ARG A 74 -12.43 -0.03 -0.33
C ARG A 74 -13.04 1.07 0.52
N ILE A 75 -13.04 2.32 0.05
CA ILE A 75 -13.72 3.44 0.72
C ILE A 75 -15.22 3.14 0.82
N ILE A 76 -15.84 2.75 -0.28
CA ILE A 76 -17.28 2.42 -0.33
C ILE A 76 -17.59 1.25 0.62
N CYS A 77 -16.81 0.17 0.53
CA CYS A 77 -17.02 -1.03 1.35
C CYS A 77 -16.72 -0.82 2.83
N GLY A 78 -15.81 0.10 3.16
CA GLY A 78 -15.37 0.37 4.52
C GLY A 78 -16.24 1.35 5.31
N ILE A 79 -17.26 1.96 4.67
CA ILE A 79 -18.28 2.77 5.33
C ILE A 79 -19.35 1.85 5.94
N GLN A 80 -19.55 1.98 7.25
CA GLN A 80 -20.54 1.18 8.00
C GLN A 80 -21.98 1.65 7.77
N ASP A 81 -22.17 2.94 7.48
CA ASP A 81 -23.47 3.54 7.22
C ASP A 81 -24.01 3.08 5.87
N LYS A 82 -25.03 2.23 5.90
CA LYS A 82 -25.63 1.62 4.70
C LYS A 82 -26.20 2.69 3.76
N GLN A 83 -26.87 3.70 4.28
CA GLN A 83 -27.50 4.74 3.47
C GLN A 83 -26.44 5.53 2.71
N ARG A 84 -25.40 5.97 3.43
CA ARG A 84 -24.27 6.69 2.81
C ARG A 84 -23.55 5.84 1.76
N ARG A 85 -23.37 4.54 2.02
CA ARG A 85 -22.77 3.63 1.06
C ARG A 85 -23.62 3.50 -0.21
N GLU A 86 -24.94 3.36 -0.07
CA GLU A 86 -25.86 3.32 -1.20
C GLU A 86 -25.85 4.63 -2.01
N ASP A 87 -25.74 5.78 -1.35
CA ASP A 87 -25.67 7.07 -2.04
C ASP A 87 -24.35 7.22 -2.81
N LEU A 88 -23.23 6.76 -2.26
CA LEU A 88 -21.94 6.74 -2.97
C LEU A 88 -21.96 5.77 -4.17
N LEU A 89 -22.66 4.64 -4.07
CA LEU A 89 -22.80 3.67 -5.16
C LEU A 89 -23.61 4.20 -6.35
N LYS A 90 -24.42 5.26 -6.15
CA LYS A 90 -25.18 5.91 -7.23
C LYS A 90 -24.32 6.86 -8.06
N ASP A 91 -23.15 7.28 -7.57
CA ASP A 91 -22.25 8.16 -8.28
C ASP A 91 -21.25 7.33 -9.12
N PRO A 92 -21.37 7.33 -10.47
CA PRO A 92 -20.49 6.56 -11.34
C PRO A 92 -19.05 7.13 -11.38
N CYS A 93 -18.87 8.39 -10.93
CA CYS A 93 -17.60 9.08 -10.88
C CYS A 93 -17.41 9.68 -9.49
N LEU A 94 -17.23 8.82 -8.50
CA LEU A 94 -16.61 9.18 -7.22
C LEU A 94 -15.19 9.72 -7.46
N GLY A 95 -15.13 10.96 -7.93
CA GLY A 95 -13.92 11.74 -8.05
C GLY A 95 -13.47 12.02 -6.63
N LEU A 96 -12.53 11.21 -6.12
CA LEU A 96 -11.79 11.50 -4.90
C LEU A 96 -10.85 12.69 -5.19
N GLN A 97 -11.42 13.85 -5.50
CA GLN A 97 -10.67 15.05 -5.83
C GLN A 97 -10.11 15.64 -4.54
N ARG A 98 -8.77 15.51 -4.46
CA ARG A 98 -7.80 16.09 -3.51
C ARG A 98 -8.12 16.01 -2.03
#